data_AF-A0A679FNH3-F1
#
_entry.id   AF-A0A679FNH3-F1
#
_cell.length_a   1.000
_cell.length_b   1.000
_cell.length_c   1.000
_cell.angle_alpha   90.00
_cell.angle_beta   90.00
_cell.angle_gamma   90.00
#
_symmetry.space_group_name_H-M   'P 1'
#
loop_
_entity.id
_entity.type
_entity.pdbx_description
1 polymer ?
#
loop_
_entity_poly.entity_id
_entity_poly.type
_entity_poly.pdbx_seq_one_letter_code
_entity_poly.pdbx_strand_id
1 'polypeptide(L)'
;MPDDEGGHLIASIFKGSGDLDNLVPMNGNLNKGEWKKLENTWAEAIKQGDEVKVKIKPNYKGDSHRPISFDIKYKIGDDDWEIRRFDNVLGGKLDE
;
A
#
# COMPACT_ATOMS: atom_id res chain seq x y z
N MET A 1 0.58 -6.75 -17.36
CA MET A 1 1.06 -8.14 -17.55
C MET A 1 -0.04 -9.07 -17.07
N PRO A 2 -0.06 -10.37 -17.42
CA PRO A 2 -1.20 -11.25 -17.09
C PRO A 2 -1.44 -11.50 -15.59
N ASP A 3 -0.57 -11.03 -14.69
CA ASP A 3 -0.64 -11.28 -13.23
C ASP A 3 -0.95 -10.03 -12.37
N ASP A 4 -1.31 -8.91 -13.01
CA ASP A 4 -1.70 -7.70 -12.29
C ASP A 4 -3.21 -7.76 -11.97
N GLU A 5 -3.54 -7.65 -10.69
CA GLU A 5 -4.92 -7.44 -10.24
C GLU A 5 -5.15 -5.93 -10.04
N GLY A 6 -6.41 -5.49 -10.11
CA GLY A 6 -6.78 -4.14 -9.68
C GLY A 6 -6.53 -4.00 -8.18
N GLY A 7 -5.34 -3.53 -7.81
CA GLY A 7 -4.94 -3.36 -6.41
C GLY A 7 -5.58 -2.11 -5.85
N HIS A 8 -6.35 -2.25 -4.77
CA HIS A 8 -6.82 -1.10 -4.00
C HIS A 8 -5.63 -0.54 -3.22
N LEU A 9 -5.26 0.73 -3.43
CA LEU A 9 -4.15 1.34 -2.68
C LEU A 9 -4.50 1.49 -1.20
N ILE A 10 -5.77 1.67 -0.89
CA ILE A 10 -6.28 1.81 0.46
C ILE A 10 -7.67 1.19 0.43
N ALA A 11 -7.89 -0.02 0.98
CA ALA A 11 -9.27 -0.49 1.19
C ALA A 11 -10.13 0.66 1.76
N SER A 12 -11.39 0.77 1.31
CA SER A 12 -12.38 1.86 1.40
C SER A 12 -12.70 2.43 2.80
N ILE A 13 -11.85 2.15 3.79
CA ILE A 13 -11.98 2.32 5.23
C ILE A 13 -11.43 3.69 5.69
N PHE A 14 -10.52 4.32 4.95
CA PHE A 14 -9.82 5.54 5.40
C PHE A 14 -10.48 6.82 4.85
N LYS A 15 -11.32 7.45 5.67
CA LYS A 15 -11.90 8.78 5.41
C LYS A 15 -10.91 9.93 5.66
N GLY A 16 -9.76 9.95 4.98
CA GLY A 16 -8.75 11.01 5.12
C GLY A 16 -8.05 11.35 3.79
N SER A 17 -8.51 12.41 3.11
CA SER A 17 -8.02 12.91 1.81
C SER A 17 -8.07 11.92 0.63
N GLY A 18 -9.14 11.13 0.56
CA GLY A 18 -9.39 10.16 -0.50
C GLY A 18 -9.90 10.78 -1.81
N ASP A 19 -9.04 11.49 -2.54
CA ASP A 19 -9.31 11.97 -3.92
C ASP A 19 -8.19 11.58 -4.92
N LEU A 20 -7.49 10.47 -4.66
CA LEU A 20 -6.63 9.86 -5.68
C LEU A 20 -7.16 8.47 -5.97
N ASP A 21 -7.60 8.30 -7.21
CA ASP A 21 -8.07 7.06 -7.81
C ASP A 21 -7.33 5.85 -7.22
N ASN A 22 -8.05 5.12 -6.38
CA ASN A 22 -7.49 4.20 -5.40
C ASN A 22 -7.15 2.83 -6.02
N LEU A 23 -6.85 2.81 -7.32
CA LEU A 23 -6.62 1.62 -8.13
C LEU A 23 -5.33 1.81 -8.93
N VAL A 24 -4.29 1.10 -8.56
CA VAL A 24 -3.06 1.00 -9.35
C VAL A 24 -2.77 -0.45 -9.68
N PRO A 25 -2.19 -0.75 -10.87
CA PRO A 25 -1.80 -2.11 -11.18
C PRO A 25 -0.76 -2.60 -10.16
N MET A 26 -1.12 -3.61 -9.38
CA MET A 26 -0.28 -4.19 -8.34
C MET A 26 -0.12 -5.69 -8.59
N ASN A 27 1.09 -6.20 -8.38
CA ASN A 27 1.34 -7.63 -8.44
C ASN A 27 0.43 -8.37 -7.45
N GLY A 28 -0.27 -9.41 -7.92
CA GLY A 28 -1.24 -10.14 -7.11
C GLY A 28 -0.66 -10.80 -5.84
N ASN A 29 0.62 -11.22 -5.87
CA ASN A 29 1.27 -11.80 -4.68
C ASN A 29 1.57 -10.74 -3.61
N LEU A 30 2.08 -9.57 -4.01
CA LEU A 30 2.25 -8.43 -3.11
C LEU A 30 0.90 -8.01 -2.52
N ASN A 31 -0.12 -7.85 -3.38
CA ASN A 31 -1.47 -7.45 -3.00
C ASN A 31 -2.08 -8.39 -1.95
N LYS A 32 -1.99 -9.70 -2.16
CA LYS A 32 -2.57 -10.71 -1.25
C LYS A 32 -1.67 -11.06 -0.05
N GLY A 33 -0.40 -10.66 -0.10
CA GLY A 33 0.63 -10.97 0.88
C GLY A 33 0.93 -9.78 1.80
N GLU A 34 2.10 -9.18 1.62
CA GLU A 34 2.62 -8.13 2.50
C GLU A 34 1.73 -6.87 2.52
N TRP A 35 1.10 -6.52 1.39
CA TRP A 35 0.18 -5.38 1.35
C TRP A 35 -1.04 -5.63 2.24
N LYS A 36 -1.71 -6.78 2.06
CA LYS A 36 -2.86 -7.18 2.88
C LYS A 36 -2.52 -7.30 4.37
N LYS A 37 -1.31 -7.75 4.72
CA LYS A 37 -0.87 -7.78 6.12
C LYS A 37 -0.83 -6.38 6.72
N LEU A 38 -0.28 -5.42 5.98
CA LEU A 38 -0.22 -4.03 6.40
C LEU A 38 -1.61 -3.41 6.55
N GLU A 39 -2.52 -3.66 5.60
CA GLU A 39 -3.92 -3.24 5.69
C GLU A 39 -4.63 -3.84 6.91
N ASN A 40 -4.41 -5.12 7.22
CA ASN A 40 -4.99 -5.77 8.40
C ASN A 40 -4.47 -5.17 9.71
N THR A 41 -3.17 -4.84 9.79
CA THR A 41 -2.59 -4.16 10.96
C THR A 41 -3.27 -2.83 11.21
N TRP A 42 -3.44 -2.02 10.16
CA TRP A 42 -4.13 -0.75 10.27
C TRP A 42 -5.61 -0.90 10.63
N ALA A 43 -6.29 -1.90 10.05
CA ALA A 43 -7.70 -2.17 10.35
C ALA A 43 -7.93 -2.57 11.82
N GLU A 44 -7.06 -3.42 12.38
CA GLU A 44 -7.16 -3.80 13.79
C GLU A 44 -6.84 -2.63 14.73
N ALA A 45 -5.90 -1.74 14.38
CA ALA A 45 -5.64 -0.53 15.15
C ALA A 45 -6.85 0.41 15.16
N ILE A 46 -7.47 0.66 14.00
CA ILE A 46 -8.70 1.46 13.89
C ILE A 46 -9.82 0.85 14.75
N LYS A 47 -9.96 -0.48 14.73
CA LYS A 47 -10.97 -1.20 15.52
C LYS A 47 -10.73 -1.11 17.02
N GLN A 48 -9.47 -0.97 17.46
CA GLN A 48 -9.10 -0.72 18.85
C GLN A 48 -9.31 0.73 19.29
N GLY A 49 -9.66 1.63 18.35
CA GLY A 49 -9.91 3.04 18.60
C GLY A 49 -8.73 3.95 18.28
N ASP A 50 -7.64 3.42 17.72
CA ASP A 50 -6.48 4.21 17.33
C ASP A 50 -6.70 4.97 16.02
N GLU A 51 -6.07 6.13 15.92
CA GLU A 51 -5.99 6.86 14.65
C GLU A 51 -4.85 6.28 13.80
N VAL A 52 -5.13 5.96 12.53
CA VAL A 52 -4.09 5.54 11.59
C VAL A 52 -3.92 6.61 10.51
N LYS A 53 -2.70 7.15 10.41
CA LYS A 53 -2.29 8.12 9.39
C LYS A 53 -1.42 7.41 8.36
N VAL A 54 -1.78 7.45 7.08
CA VAL A 54 -1.04 6.78 6.00
C VAL A 54 -0.77 7.75 4.85
N LYS A 55 0.43 7.68 4.28
CA LYS A 55 0.82 8.32 3.02
C LYS A 55 1.49 7.30 2.12
N ILE A 56 0.93 7.09 0.93
CA ILE A 56 1.45 6.15 -0.06
C ILE A 56 1.91 6.93 -1.29
N LYS A 57 3.11 6.63 -1.77
CA LYS A 57 3.66 7.19 -3.00
C LYS A 57 3.99 6.04 -3.98
N PRO A 58 3.19 5.84 -5.03
CA PRO A 58 3.58 4.98 -6.14
C PRO A 58 4.74 5.63 -6.92
N ASN A 59 5.75 4.84 -7.25
CA ASN A 59 6.88 5.25 -8.07
C ASN A 59 6.76 4.61 -9.46
N TYR A 60 6.81 5.43 -10.51
CA TYR A 60 6.71 4.99 -11.90
C TYR A 60 8.06 5.12 -12.61
N LYS A 61 8.26 4.33 -13.67
CA LYS A 61 9.43 4.40 -14.54
C LYS A 61 9.00 4.73 -15.96
N GLY A 62 9.52 5.82 -16.52
CA GLY A 62 9.14 6.32 -17.84
C GLY A 62 7.63 6.60 -17.92
N ASP A 63 7.03 6.29 -19.06
CA ASP A 63 5.59 6.51 -19.32
C ASP A 63 4.71 5.33 -18.89
N SER A 64 5.20 4.48 -17.98
CA SER A 64 4.46 3.34 -17.48
C SER A 64 3.29 3.79 -16.59
N HIS A 65 2.11 3.23 -16.85
CA HIS A 65 0.92 3.38 -15.98
C HIS A 65 0.92 2.38 -14.82
N ARG A 66 1.87 1.43 -14.81
CA ARG A 66 2.12 0.51 -13.71
C ARG A 66 3.29 1.01 -12.86
N PRO A 67 3.11 1.20 -11.54
CA PRO A 67 4.21 1.58 -10.67
C PRO A 67 5.22 0.43 -10.56
N ILE A 68 6.49 0.76 -10.38
CA ILE A 68 7.57 -0.19 -10.13
C ILE A 68 7.77 -0.46 -8.64
N SER A 69 7.35 0.46 -7.77
CA SER A 69 7.40 0.31 -6.32
C SER A 69 6.44 1.26 -5.61
N PHE A 70 6.26 1.05 -4.32
CA PHE A 70 5.45 1.89 -3.43
C PHE A 70 6.28 2.27 -2.22
N ASP A 71 6.38 3.56 -1.92
CA ASP A 71 6.89 4.05 -0.64
C ASP A 71 5.69 4.40 0.26
N ILE A 72 5.62 3.74 1.41
CA ILE A 72 4.54 3.88 2.37
C ILE A 72 5.11 4.48 3.64
N LYS A 73 4.46 5.52 4.14
CA LYS A 73 4.75 6.13 5.44
C LYS A 73 3.47 6.12 6.27
N TYR A 74 3.48 5.46 7.42
CA TYR A 74 2.30 5.40 8.30
C TYR A 74 2.64 5.60 9.77
N LYS A 75 1.63 5.94 10.56
CA LYS A 75 1.69 6.11 12.01
C LYS A 75 0.37 5.61 12.61
N ILE A 76 0.44 4.93 13.75
CA ILE A 76 -0.71 4.45 14.53
C ILE A 76 -0.71 5.19 15.87
N GLY A 77 -1.84 5.79 16.24
CA GLY A 77 -1.98 6.58 17.47
C GLY A 77 -0.88 7.64 17.60
N ASP A 78 -0.17 7.59 18.72
CA ASP A 78 0.96 8.47 19.02
C ASP A 78 2.34 7.90 18.67
N ASP A 79 2.41 6.70 18.07
CA ASP A 79 3.66 6.02 17.72
C ASP A 79 4.52 6.81 16.72
N ASP A 80 5.79 6.43 16.58
CA ASP A 80 6.66 7.00 15.56
C ASP A 80 6.21 6.61 14.14
N TRP A 81 6.61 7.42 13.16
CA TRP A 81 6.34 7.13 11.76
C TRP A 81 7.15 5.92 11.28
N GLU A 82 6.46 4.90 10.78
CA GLU A 82 7.06 3.78 10.07
C GLU A 82 7.15 4.05 8.57
N ILE A 83 8.24 3.58 7.96
CA ILE A 83 8.47 3.66 6.51
C ILE A 83 8.64 2.24 5.97
N ARG A 84 7.86 1.91 4.94
CA ARG A 84 7.93 0.66 4.21
C ARG A 84 8.09 0.94 2.72
N ARG A 85 8.83 0.08 2.04
CA ARG A 85 8.94 0.09 0.58
C ARG A 85 8.62 -1.31 0.07
N PHE A 86 7.78 -1.37 -0.96
CA PHE A 86 7.51 -2.61 -1.69
C PHE A 86 7.85 -2.42 -3.15
N ASP A 87 8.61 -3.34 -3.73
CA ASP A 87 8.75 -3.41 -5.17
C ASP A 87 7.52 -4.10 -5.76
N ASN A 88 7.00 -3.58 -6.87
CA ASN A 88 5.79 -4.09 -7.50
C ASN A 88 6.07 -5.34 -8.34
N VAL A 89 6.65 -6.36 -7.71
CA VAL A 89 7.06 -7.65 -8.25
C VAL A 89 6.54 -8.77 -7.34
N LEU A 90 6.76 -10.03 -7.72
CA LEU A 90 6.41 -11.17 -6.89
C LEU A 90 7.15 -11.10 -5.54
N GLY A 91 6.45 -11.26 -4.41
CA GLY A 91 7.05 -11.23 -3.07
C GLY A 91 7.41 -9.85 -2.50
N GLY A 92 7.27 -8.76 -3.27
CA GLY A 92 7.52 -7.40 -2.78
C GLY A 92 8.99 -7.00 -2.66
N LYS A 93 9.91 -7.83 -3.15
CA LYS A 93 11.35 -7.56 -3.26
C LYS A 93 11.83 -8.02 -4.63
N LEU A 94 12.60 -7.20 -5.34
CA LEU A 94 13.56 -7.76 -6.29
C LEU A 94 14.54 -8.58 -5.46
N ASP A 95 14.61 -9.89 -5.69
CA ASP A 95 15.73 -10.69 -5.21
C ASP A 95 17.02 -9.93 -5.58
N GLU A 96 17.84 -9.61 -4.57
CA GLU A 96 19.18 -9.01 -4.75
C GLU A 96 20.09 -9.95 -5.57
#